data_AF-W6TKU3-F1
#
_entry.id   AF-W6TKU3-F1
#
_cell.length_a   1.000
_cell.length_b   1.000
_cell.length_c   1.000
_cell.angle_alpha   90.00
_cell.angle_beta   90.00
_cell.angle_gamma   90.00
#
_symmetry.space_group_name_H-M   'P 1'
#
loop_
_entity.id
_entity.type
_entity.pdbx_description
1 polymer ?
#
loop_
_entity_poly.entity_id
_entity_poly.type
_entity_poly.pdbx_seq_one_letter_code
_entity_poly.pdbx_strand_id
1 'polypeptide(L)' 'MYVSYAMNCAEMIALGIATYVFSGGNLEFESLWLYLTVIFTGCLILAPFNYRYSRVILLHWLSPKIKYNAYYDKP' A
#
# COMPACT_ATOMS: atom_id res chain seq x y z
N MET A 1 -6.11 -9.08 4.89
CA MET A 1 -7.08 -8.11 4.35
C MET A 1 -6.91 -6.73 4.98
N TYR A 2 -7.10 -6.57 6.31
CA TYR A 2 -7.02 -5.25 6.98
C TYR A 2 -5.69 -4.51 6.81
N VAL A 3 -4.56 -5.23 6.95
CA VAL A 3 -3.22 -4.62 6.81
C VAL A 3 -2.93 -4.20 5.37
N SER A 4 -3.35 -5.00 4.38
CA SER A 4 -3.15 -4.67 2.95
C SER A 4 -3.99 -3.46 2.54
N TYR A 5 -5.22 -3.36 3.07
CA TYR A 5 -6.10 -2.22 2.86
C TYR A 5 -5.53 -0.94 3.48
N ALA A 6 -5.07 -1.00 4.72
CA ALA A 6 -4.45 0.14 5.40
C ALA A 6 -3.22 0.68 4.64
N MET A 7 -2.39 -0.20 4.10
CA MET A 7 -1.24 0.21 3.29
C MET A 7 -1.67 0.84 1.95
N ASN A 8 -2.69 0.30 1.30
CA ASN A 8 -3.19 0.90 0.06
C ASN A 8 -3.78 2.30 0.30
N CYS A 9 -4.53 2.51 1.38
CA CYS A 9 -5.00 3.85 1.78
C CYS A 9 -3.84 4.80 2.08
N ALA A 10 -2.82 4.35 2.82
CA ALA A 10 -1.64 5.16 3.12
C ALA A 10 -0.88 5.57 1.86
N GLU A 11 -0.76 4.65 0.90
CA GLU A 11 -0.12 4.89 -0.38
C GLU A 11 -0.88 5.87 -1.26
N MET A 12 -2.21 5.74 -1.36
CA MET A 12 -3.04 6.71 -2.08
C MET A 12 -2.87 8.13 -1.53
N ILE A 13 -2.85 8.26 -0.19
CA ILE A 13 -2.62 9.55 0.48
C ILE A 13 -1.20 10.06 0.20
N ALA A 14 -0.19 9.21 0.33
CA ALA A 14 1.20 9.58 0.08
C ALA A 14 1.44 10.03 -1.36
N LEU A 15 0.87 9.31 -2.35
CA LEU A 15 0.94 9.67 -3.77
C LEU A 15 0.18 10.97 -4.05
N GLY A 16 -0.98 11.19 -3.42
CA GLY A 16 -1.70 12.45 -3.52
C GLY A 16 -0.89 13.64 -3.00
N ILE A 17 -0.28 13.50 -1.81
CA ILE A 17 0.60 14.53 -1.22
C ILE A 17 1.84 14.74 -2.09
N ALA A 18 2.48 13.67 -2.56
CA ALA A 18 3.64 13.75 -3.43
C ALA A 18 3.31 14.50 -4.72
N THR A 19 2.19 14.16 -5.35
CA THR A 19 1.72 14.83 -6.57
C THR A 19 1.47 16.32 -6.32
N TYR A 20 0.89 16.68 -5.18
CA TYR A 20 0.69 18.08 -4.80
C TYR A 20 2.00 18.86 -4.63
N VAL A 21 2.96 18.27 -3.93
CA VAL A 21 4.29 18.87 -3.73
C VAL A 21 5.03 19.01 -5.06
N PHE A 22 5.02 17.98 -5.92
CA PHE A 22 5.71 18.00 -7.21
C PHE A 22 5.04 18.91 -8.25
N SER A 23 3.70 19.04 -8.21
CA SER A 23 2.94 19.92 -9.11
C SER A 23 3.02 21.41 -8.70
N GLY A 24 3.73 21.73 -7.61
CA GLY A 24 3.94 23.11 -7.17
C GLY A 24 2.71 23.76 -6.50
N GLY A 25 1.80 22.97 -5.94
CA GLY A 25 0.62 23.48 -5.25
C GLY A 25 -0.58 23.81 -6.13
N ASN A 26 -0.54 23.46 -7.42
CA ASN A 26 -1.67 23.67 -8.34
C ASN A 26 -2.76 22.63 -8.08
N LEU A 27 -3.88 23.11 -7.54
CA LEU A 27 -5.10 22.35 -7.23
C LEU A 27 -6.26 22.82 -8.12
N GLU A 28 -5.94 23.04 -9.40
CA GLU A 28 -6.92 23.43 -10.42
C GLU A 28 -7.66 22.21 -10.97
N PHE A 29 -8.87 22.42 -11.50
CA PHE A 29 -9.71 21.34 -12.04
C PHE A 29 -9.04 20.58 -13.19
N GLU A 30 -8.23 21.25 -14.01
CA GLU A 30 -7.44 20.65 -15.09
C GLU A 30 -6.42 19.62 -14.56
N SER A 31 -5.86 19.88 -13.37
CA SER A 31 -4.85 19.02 -12.75
C SER A 31 -5.42 17.72 -12.18
N LEU A 32 -6.74 17.59 -12.06
CA LEU A 32 -7.41 16.41 -11.49
C LEU A 32 -6.97 15.11 -12.19
N TRP A 33 -6.86 15.14 -13.52
CA TRP A 33 -6.41 14.00 -14.32
C TRP A 33 -4.98 13.57 -13.99
N LEU A 34 -4.11 14.52 -13.63
CA LEU A 34 -2.74 14.24 -13.21
C LEU A 34 -2.73 13.47 -11.89
N TYR A 35 -3.48 13.90 -10.89
CA TYR A 35 -3.60 13.16 -9.62
C TYR A 35 -4.20 11.77 -9.83
N LEU A 36 -5.24 11.67 -10.64
CA LEU A 36 -5.96 10.41 -10.87
C LEU A 36 -5.04 9.39 -11.56
N THR A 37 -4.32 9.81 -12.60
CA THR A 37 -3.36 8.96 -13.32
C THR A 37 -2.18 8.57 -12.43
N VAL A 38 -1.59 9.50 -11.67
CA VAL A 38 -0.46 9.20 -10.77
C VAL A 38 -0.87 8.22 -9.66
N ILE A 39 -2.02 8.42 -9.03
CA ILE A 39 -2.49 7.52 -7.97
C ILE A 39 -2.78 6.13 -8.54
N PHE A 40 -3.45 6.02 -9.69
CA PHE A 40 -3.73 4.72 -10.32
C PHE A 40 -2.45 4.00 -10.75
N THR A 41 -1.56 4.68 -11.45
CA THR A 41 -0.30 4.10 -11.91
C THR A 41 0.58 3.72 -10.72
N GLY A 42 0.66 4.56 -9.69
CA GLY A 42 1.38 4.25 -8.46
C GLY A 42 0.82 3.00 -7.76
N CYS A 43 -0.49 2.93 -7.56
CA CYS A 43 -1.12 1.75 -6.95
C CYS A 43 -0.91 0.47 -7.78
N LEU A 44 -0.87 0.54 -9.11
CA LEU A 44 -0.60 -0.63 -9.95
C LEU A 44 0.87 -1.09 -9.87
N ILE A 45 1.81 -0.15 -9.87
CA ILE A 45 3.25 -0.47 -9.76
C ILE A 45 3.58 -1.02 -8.37
N LEU A 46 2.99 -0.46 -7.32
CA LEU A 46 3.22 -0.87 -5.94
C LEU A 46 2.25 -1.96 -5.45
N ALA A 47 1.31 -2.42 -6.28
CA ALA A 47 0.47 -3.58 -5.98
C ALA A 47 1.27 -4.80 -5.47
N PRO A 48 2.33 -5.29 -6.16
CA PRO A 48 3.13 -6.41 -5.66
C PRO A 48 3.81 -6.11 -4.32
N PHE A 49 4.20 -4.85 -4.08
CA PHE A 49 4.80 -4.42 -2.82
C PHE A 49 3.77 -4.54 -1.68
N ASN A 50 2.58 -3.95 -1.85
CA ASN A 50 1.51 -4.00 -0.86
C ASN A 50 1.14 -5.43 -0.46
N TYR A 51 1.01 -6.35 -1.43
CA TYR A 51 0.66 -7.74 -1.12
C TYR A 51 1.79 -8.48 -0.40
N ARG A 52 3.05 -8.19 -0.73
CA ARG A 52 4.21 -8.88 -0.15
C ARG A 52 4.51 -8.40 1.27
N TYR A 53 4.54 -7.09 1.49
CA TYR A 53 4.81 -6.53 2.82
C TYR A 53 3.64 -6.68 3.78
N SER A 54 2.40 -6.76 3.27
CA SER A 54 1.24 -6.95 4.14
C SER A 54 1.32 -8.25 4.92
N ARG A 55 1.80 -9.32 4.28
CA ARG A 55 1.96 -10.62 4.96
C ARG A 55 3.09 -10.59 5.99
N VAL A 56 4.19 -9.89 5.71
CA VAL A 56 5.31 -9.75 6.64
C VAL A 56 4.86 -9.00 7.90
N ILE A 57 4.18 -7.85 7.72
CA ILE A 57 3.68 -7.04 8.84
C ILE A 57 2.65 -7.82 9.66
N LEU A 58 1.73 -8.54 9.01
CA LEU A 58 0.73 -9.32 9.71
C LEU A 58 1.35 -10.43 10.57
N LEU A 59 2.34 -11.15 10.04
CA LEU A 59 2.99 -12.25 10.76
C LEU A 59 3.97 -11.77 11.85
N HIS A 60 4.69 -10.66 11.63
CA HIS A 60 5.74 -10.22 12.56
C HIS A 60 5.25 -9.21 13.61
N TRP A 61 4.31 -8.33 13.25
CA TRP A 61 3.81 -7.29 14.16
C TRP A 61 2.44 -7.61 14.76
N LEU A 62 1.48 -8.07 13.94
CA LEU A 62 0.10 -8.23 14.41
C LEU A 62 -0.15 -9.61 15.05
N SER A 63 0.46 -10.67 14.52
CA SER A 63 0.30 -12.04 15.01
C SER A 63 1.63 -12.71 15.40
N PRO A 64 2.45 -12.09 16.29
CA PRO A 64 3.77 -12.62 16.66
C PRO A 64 3.72 -13.96 17.42
N LYS A 65 2.54 -14.37 17.89
CA LYS A 65 2.32 -15.64 18.60
C LYS A 65 2.11 -16.84 17.67
N ILE A 66 1.85 -16.62 16.38
CA ILE A 66 1.66 -17.71 15.42
C ILE A 66 3.04 -18.10 14.89
N LYS A 67 3.71 -19.00 15.61
CA LYS A 67 4.95 -19.63 15.17
C LYS A 67 4.62 -20.92 14.42
N TYR A 68 5.33 -21.15 13.32
CA TYR A 68 5.22 -22.39 12.56
C TYR A 68 5.51 -23.58 13.50
N ASN A 69 4.61 -24.56 13.52
CA ASN A 69 4.72 -25.76 14.33
C ASN A 69 4.88 -26.98 13.41
N ALA A 70 6.10 -27.50 13.35
CA ALA A 70 6.48 -28.64 12.52
C ALA A 70 5.67 -29.93 12.81
N TYR A 71 4.96 -29.99 13.94
CA TYR A 71 4.07 -31.10 14.25
C TYR A 71 2.94 -31.28 13.21
N TYR A 72 2.49 -30.18 12.60
CA TYR A 72 1.39 -30.19 11.62
C TYR A 72 1.83 -30.39 10.16
N ASP A 73 3.13 -30.52 9.90
CA ASP A 73 3.70 -30.66 8.54
C ASP A 73 4.04 -32.12 8.19
N LYS A 74 3.38 -33.07 8.87
CA LYS A 74 3.48 -34.50 8.54
C LYS A 74 2.50 -34.82 7.39
N PRO A 75 2.92 -35.63 6.40
CA PRO A 75 2.13 -35.94 5.21
C PRO A 75 0.82 -36.69 5.52
#